data_AF-A0A3R7EL90-F1
#
_entry.id   AF-A0A3R7EL90-F1
#
_cell.length_a   1.000
_cell.length_b   1.000
_cell.length_c   1.000
_cell.angle_alpha   90.00
_cell.angle_beta   90.00
_cell.angle_gamma   90.00
#
_symmetry.space_group_name_H-M   'P 1'
#
loop_
_entity.id
_entity.type
_entity.pdbx_description
1 polymer ?
#
loop_
_entity_poly.entity_id
_entity_poly.type
_entity_poly.pdbx_seq_one_letter_code
_entity_poly.pdbx_strand_id
1 'polypeptide(L)'
;MEALDLKIGKTVRLSRILDPSDGRGLVVAADHGLVLGPIEGLIDIEATLKRVIEGKPDAILVSPGQARRLKHLFAGRGAPAMLVRVDWTNAFRDKTYTLPARDIEFCRVASVKEAVKLGASGVVAYLFVGFEREDEQASMVKELAEDCRLWDMPLVIESLPMGPKVTKTNYVEMVKRAVAKAVELGADLLKVPYTGDPYSFGEVVEEASGVPVLVLGGYRAKSLRDSLEVISEILEAGASGIVFGRNVVQHPNPAEAVRLMRAIIHGGKTVADIVKARLKPPLRLRVNPGSCTGCLICQLACSFAHEGAFQPDKARLRIGYDEKSQSYRPYTCTLCLSCVKACPQGALTKDLKTGGVKLIPELCDGCGACVEACPVNVIKLIDGKPLVCDLCGGLPECVDWCPTGAIYLEGGDWG
;
A
#
# COMPACT_ATOMS: atom_id res chain seq x y z
N MET A 1 20.57 7.54 -12.27
CA MET A 1 21.31 8.33 -11.27
C MET A 1 22.47 9.04 -11.95
N GLU A 2 22.22 10.19 -12.58
CA GLU A 2 23.26 11.21 -12.60
C GLU A 2 23.46 11.62 -11.15
N ALA A 3 24.65 11.36 -10.63
CA ALA A 3 24.94 11.53 -9.22
C ALA A 3 24.87 13.02 -8.86
N LEU A 4 23.90 13.39 -8.01
CA LEU A 4 24.17 14.39 -6.98
C LEU A 4 25.56 14.07 -6.43
N ASP A 5 26.45 15.06 -6.36
CA ASP A 5 27.83 14.94 -5.87
C ASP A 5 27.85 14.60 -4.37
N LEU A 6 27.28 13.44 -4.04
CA LEU A 6 27.11 12.89 -2.72
C LEU A 6 28.48 12.37 -2.31
N LYS A 7 29.00 13.00 -1.26
CA LYS A 7 30.23 12.56 -0.59
C LYS A 7 30.15 11.07 -0.29
N ILE A 8 31.31 10.40 -0.41
CA ILE A 8 31.46 8.94 -0.30
C ILE A 8 30.69 8.35 0.89
N GLY A 9 30.75 8.99 2.06
CA GLY A 9 30.06 8.51 3.26
C GLY A 9 28.54 8.50 3.17
N LYS A 10 27.93 9.52 2.55
CA LYS A 10 26.48 9.56 2.33
C LYS A 10 26.07 8.50 1.32
N THR A 11 26.80 8.37 0.23
CA THR A 11 26.54 7.37 -0.81
C THR A 11 26.52 5.94 -0.25
N VAL A 12 27.54 5.56 0.53
CA VAL A 12 27.61 4.22 1.16
C VAL A 12 26.50 3.99 2.18
N ARG A 13 26.06 5.03 2.89
CA ARG A 13 25.01 4.90 3.90
C ARG A 13 23.62 4.86 3.27
N LEU A 14 23.35 5.70 2.28
CA LEU A 14 22.11 5.71 1.51
C LEU A 14 21.92 4.39 0.76
N SER A 15 22.97 3.78 0.22
CA SER A 15 22.90 2.48 -0.46
C SER A 15 22.49 1.31 0.45
N ARG A 16 22.40 1.52 1.76
CA ARG A 16 21.85 0.55 2.72
C ARG A 16 20.36 0.77 2.98
N ILE A 17 19.84 1.95 2.67
CA ILE A 17 18.43 2.34 2.86
C ILE A 17 17.67 2.19 1.55
N LEU A 18 18.30 2.59 0.44
CA LEU A 18 17.81 2.43 -0.93
C LEU A 18 18.67 1.37 -1.62
N ASP A 19 18.05 0.32 -2.15
CA ASP A 19 18.74 -0.73 -2.89
C ASP A 19 19.32 -0.13 -4.19
N PRO A 20 20.64 -0.22 -4.44
CA PRO A 20 21.25 0.39 -5.63
C PRO A 20 20.76 -0.18 -6.96
N SER A 21 20.14 -1.36 -6.97
CA SER A 21 19.66 -2.00 -8.19
C SER A 21 18.37 -1.38 -8.74
N ASP A 22 17.53 -0.81 -7.87
CA ASP A 22 16.25 -0.20 -8.25
C ASP A 22 16.02 1.22 -7.68
N GLY A 23 16.91 1.69 -6.79
CA GLY A 23 16.82 2.98 -6.12
C GLY A 23 15.71 3.06 -5.07
N ARG A 24 15.15 1.93 -4.61
CA ARG A 24 13.97 1.88 -3.75
C ARG A 24 14.30 1.43 -2.33
N GLY A 25 13.43 1.74 -1.36
CA GLY A 25 13.60 1.33 0.03
C GLY A 25 12.30 0.89 0.72
N LEU A 26 12.36 -0.22 1.45
CA LEU A 26 11.36 -0.71 2.38
C LEU A 26 11.84 -0.46 3.82
N VAL A 27 11.36 0.62 4.41
CA VAL A 27 11.70 1.01 5.79
C VAL A 27 10.54 0.72 6.73
N VAL A 28 10.83 0.11 7.88
CA VAL A 28 9.84 -0.10 8.95
C VAL A 28 10.09 0.85 10.12
N ALA A 29 9.09 1.63 10.51
CA ALA A 29 9.18 2.56 11.63
C ALA A 29 8.71 1.93 12.96
N ALA A 30 9.54 2.04 13.99
CA ALA A 30 9.29 1.54 15.34
C ALA A 30 9.56 2.59 16.44
N ASP A 31 9.81 3.84 16.05
CA ASP A 31 10.12 4.97 16.92
C ASP A 31 8.89 5.58 17.62
N HIS A 32 7.68 5.15 17.28
CA HIS A 32 6.40 5.67 17.83
C HIS A 32 6.39 5.79 19.35
N GLY A 33 7.04 4.86 20.07
CA GLY A 33 7.10 4.89 21.54
C GLY A 33 7.71 6.16 22.13
N LEU A 34 8.59 6.84 21.36
CA LEU A 34 9.17 8.11 21.75
C LEU A 34 8.12 9.24 21.81
N VAL A 35 7.10 9.19 20.94
CA VAL A 35 6.07 10.24 20.81
C VAL A 35 4.75 9.84 21.48
N LEU A 36 4.27 8.63 21.15
CA LEU A 36 2.95 8.08 21.46
C LEU A 36 2.95 7.06 22.61
N GLY A 37 4.11 6.73 23.18
CA GLY A 37 4.19 5.70 24.22
C GLY A 37 3.86 4.28 23.70
N PRO A 38 3.41 3.35 24.57
CA PRO A 38 3.29 1.94 24.24
C PRO A 38 2.09 1.67 23.31
N ILE A 39 2.32 1.77 22.01
CA ILE A 39 1.31 1.42 21.01
C ILE A 39 1.22 -0.10 20.84
N GLU A 40 0.03 -0.57 20.43
CA GLU A 40 -0.15 -1.94 19.96
C GLU A 40 0.91 -2.30 18.91
N GLY A 41 1.38 -3.55 18.96
CA GLY A 41 2.46 -4.03 18.09
C GLY A 41 3.87 -3.75 18.62
N LEU A 42 4.05 -2.73 19.46
CA LEU A 42 5.38 -2.33 19.99
C LEU A 42 5.51 -2.43 21.51
N ILE A 43 4.53 -3.02 22.20
CA ILE A 43 4.61 -3.29 23.64
C ILE A 43 5.84 -4.18 23.95
N ASP A 44 6.00 -5.27 23.19
CA ASP A 44 7.24 -6.04 23.11
C ASP A 44 7.94 -5.76 21.78
N ILE A 45 8.65 -4.62 21.75
CA ILE A 45 9.35 -4.15 20.56
C ILE A 45 10.41 -5.15 20.07
N GLU A 46 11.10 -5.87 20.96
CA GLU A 46 12.16 -6.79 20.52
C GLU A 46 11.56 -7.99 19.77
N ALA A 47 10.51 -8.60 20.33
CA ALA A 47 9.81 -9.70 19.67
C ALA A 47 9.24 -9.27 18.31
N THR A 48 8.65 -8.08 18.23
CA THR A 48 8.11 -7.56 16.96
C THR A 48 9.22 -7.27 15.94
N LEU A 49 10.33 -6.64 16.34
CA LEU A 49 11.41 -6.33 15.41
C LEU A 49 12.12 -7.59 14.90
N LYS A 50 12.22 -8.66 15.70
CA LYS A 50 12.71 -9.97 15.23
C LYS A 50 11.86 -10.49 14.07
N ARG A 51 10.53 -10.47 14.20
CA ARG A 51 9.60 -10.86 13.11
C ARG A 51 9.70 -9.94 11.91
N VAL A 52 9.82 -8.63 12.12
CA VAL A 52 10.03 -7.67 11.03
C VAL A 52 11.30 -8.01 10.25
N ILE A 53 12.42 -8.29 10.93
CA ILE A 53 13.70 -8.64 10.32
C ILE A 53 13.64 -9.95 9.53
N GLU A 54 12.87 -10.94 9.97
CA GLU A 54 12.62 -12.16 9.19
C GLU A 54 11.97 -11.88 7.82
N GLY A 55 11.27 -10.75 7.69
CA GLY A 55 10.72 -10.26 6.44
C GLY A 55 11.72 -9.59 5.51
N LYS A 56 12.94 -9.30 5.99
CA LYS A 56 14.04 -8.61 5.29
C LYS A 56 13.70 -7.18 4.81
N PRO A 57 13.39 -6.25 5.72
CA PRO A 57 13.32 -4.83 5.37
C PRO A 57 14.73 -4.31 5.08
N ASP A 58 14.84 -3.22 4.31
CA ASP A 58 16.15 -2.61 4.03
C ASP A 58 16.63 -1.78 5.23
N ALA A 59 15.71 -1.08 5.89
CA ALA A 59 16.02 -0.29 7.09
C ALA A 59 14.92 -0.35 8.16
N ILE A 60 15.30 -0.06 9.41
CA ILE A 60 14.36 0.13 10.51
C ILE A 60 14.64 1.47 11.19
N LEU A 61 13.60 2.28 11.36
CA LEU A 61 13.65 3.55 12.09
C LEU A 61 13.32 3.31 13.58
N VAL A 62 14.26 3.69 14.44
CA VAL A 62 14.17 3.56 15.91
C VAL A 62 14.54 4.87 16.61
N SER A 63 14.16 5.00 17.88
CA SER A 63 14.65 6.08 18.74
C SER A 63 16.07 5.81 19.26
N PRO A 64 16.80 6.82 19.80
CA PRO A 64 18.14 6.61 20.33
C PRO A 64 18.17 5.59 21.49
N GLY A 65 17.16 5.63 22.37
CA GLY A 65 17.01 4.67 23.46
C GLY A 65 16.76 3.25 22.98
N GLN A 66 15.93 3.08 21.95
CA GLN A 66 15.69 1.78 21.31
C GLN A 66 16.96 1.26 20.63
N ALA A 67 17.68 2.11 19.89
CA ALA A 67 18.94 1.75 19.24
C ALA A 67 19.97 1.20 20.23
N ARG A 68 20.12 1.82 21.41
CA ARG A 68 21.04 1.36 22.46
C ARG A 68 20.66 -0.01 23.03
N ARG A 69 19.36 -0.24 23.25
CA ARG A 69 18.83 -1.46 23.85
C ARG A 69 18.79 -2.64 22.88
N LEU A 70 18.50 -2.36 21.60
CA LEU A 70 18.21 -3.37 20.57
C LEU A 70 19.33 -3.48 19.52
N LYS A 71 20.52 -2.94 19.81
CA LYS A 71 21.69 -2.94 18.91
C LYS A 71 22.05 -4.31 18.34
N HIS A 72 21.78 -5.39 19.06
CA HIS A 72 22.05 -6.76 18.60
C HIS A 72 21.23 -7.14 17.38
N LEU A 73 20.06 -6.51 17.16
CA LEU A 73 19.23 -6.72 15.97
C LEU A 73 19.81 -6.08 14.69
N PHE A 74 20.76 -5.16 14.84
CA PHE A 74 21.41 -4.45 13.74
C PHE A 74 22.85 -4.91 13.50
N ALA A 75 23.29 -5.93 14.23
CA ALA A 75 24.63 -6.48 14.12
C ALA A 75 24.65 -7.66 13.13
N GLY A 76 25.68 -7.72 12.29
CA GLY A 76 25.93 -8.85 11.39
C GLY A 76 25.71 -8.56 9.90
N ARG A 77 26.15 -9.49 9.06
CA ARG A 77 25.94 -9.41 7.60
C ARG A 77 24.46 -9.63 7.30
N GLY A 78 23.88 -8.74 6.50
CA GLY A 78 22.46 -8.79 6.14
C GLY A 78 21.50 -8.25 7.19
N ALA A 79 22.00 -7.66 8.29
CA ALA A 79 21.15 -6.88 9.19
C ALA A 79 20.66 -5.59 8.49
N PRO A 80 19.42 -5.14 8.77
CA PRO A 80 18.88 -3.93 8.15
C PRO A 80 19.70 -2.70 8.54
N ALA A 81 19.62 -1.65 7.72
CA ALA A 81 20.16 -0.36 8.07
C ALA A 81 19.42 0.23 9.29
N MET A 82 20.17 0.93 10.15
CA MET A 82 19.60 1.61 11.31
C MET A 82 19.35 3.07 10.97
N LEU A 83 18.08 3.49 10.97
CA LEU A 83 17.71 4.90 10.98
C LEU A 83 17.40 5.32 12.41
N VAL A 84 17.90 6.49 12.82
CA VAL A 84 17.70 7.00 14.19
C VAL A 84 16.92 8.29 14.15
N ARG A 85 15.76 8.34 14.83
CA ARG A 85 15.05 9.60 15.08
C ARG A 85 15.87 10.46 16.03
N VAL A 86 16.20 11.69 15.64
CA VAL A 86 17.05 12.60 16.43
C VAL A 86 16.30 13.76 17.07
N ASP A 87 15.00 13.84 16.86
CA ASP A 87 14.13 14.84 17.47
C ASP A 87 12.87 14.22 18.11
N TRP A 88 12.15 15.04 18.86
CA TRP A 88 10.89 14.68 19.50
C TRP A 88 9.88 15.80 19.32
N THR A 89 8.60 15.43 19.31
CA THR A 89 7.49 16.38 19.30
C THR A 89 6.29 15.89 20.10
N ASN A 90 5.48 16.82 20.58
CA ASN A 90 4.14 16.56 21.10
C ASN A 90 3.02 16.78 20.05
N ALA A 91 3.34 17.12 18.78
CA ALA A 91 2.38 17.52 17.75
C ALA A 91 1.25 16.51 17.49
N PHE A 92 1.49 15.22 17.75
CA PHE A 92 0.52 14.15 17.55
C PHE A 92 -0.44 13.93 18.74
N ARG A 93 -0.35 14.75 19.80
CA ARG A 93 -1.16 14.63 21.01
C ARG A 93 -2.37 15.54 20.94
N ASP A 94 -3.40 15.09 20.22
CA ASP A 94 -4.66 15.82 20.11
C ASP A 94 -5.46 15.87 21.43
N LYS A 95 -6.64 16.50 21.40
CA LYS A 95 -7.51 16.67 22.57
C LYS A 95 -8.04 15.36 23.17
N THR A 96 -8.01 14.27 22.42
CA THR A 96 -8.44 12.92 22.84
C THR A 96 -7.30 12.09 23.41
N TYR A 97 -6.06 12.56 23.24
CA TYR A 97 -4.87 11.90 23.74
C TYR A 97 -4.79 11.97 25.27
N THR A 98 -4.16 10.97 25.92
CA THR A 98 -4.05 10.90 27.39
C THR A 98 -3.30 12.09 28.00
N LEU A 99 -2.37 12.68 27.24
CA LEU A 99 -1.62 13.88 27.60
C LEU A 99 -1.74 14.92 26.46
N PRO A 100 -2.88 15.61 26.33
CA PRO A 100 -3.13 16.49 25.19
C PRO A 100 -2.16 17.67 25.19
N ALA A 101 -1.66 18.05 24.01
CA ALA A 101 -0.82 19.23 23.84
C ALA A 101 -1.69 20.47 23.56
N ARG A 102 -1.32 21.62 24.14
CA ARG A 102 -1.92 22.93 23.80
C ARG A 102 -1.05 23.65 22.78
N ASP A 103 0.24 23.72 23.07
CA ASP A 103 1.26 24.28 22.19
C ASP A 103 2.12 23.16 21.62
N ILE A 104 2.49 23.31 20.34
CA ILE A 104 3.34 22.35 19.66
C ILE A 104 4.80 22.67 19.99
N GLU A 105 5.50 21.67 20.49
CA GLU A 105 6.90 21.75 20.89
C GLU A 105 7.74 20.72 20.14
N PHE A 106 9.00 21.11 19.90
CA PHE A 106 10.00 20.29 19.22
C PHE A 106 11.33 20.40 19.95
N CYS A 107 12.05 19.31 20.07
CA CYS A 107 13.41 19.34 20.62
C CYS A 107 14.29 18.26 20.00
N ARG A 108 15.60 18.52 19.96
CA ARG A 108 16.59 17.50 19.61
C ARG A 108 16.73 16.53 20.79
N VAL A 109 16.68 15.23 20.51
CA VAL A 109 16.92 14.16 21.49
C VAL A 109 18.24 13.43 21.28
N ALA A 110 18.91 13.66 20.15
CA ALA A 110 20.25 13.16 19.88
C ALA A 110 21.01 14.09 18.92
N SER A 111 22.34 14.06 19.00
CA SER A 111 23.22 14.72 18.03
C SER A 111 23.61 13.78 16.87
N VAL A 112 24.08 14.33 15.75
CA VAL A 112 24.62 13.51 14.64
C VAL A 112 25.84 12.71 15.10
N LYS A 113 26.69 13.30 15.94
CA LYS A 113 27.84 12.61 16.56
C LYS A 113 27.41 11.40 17.39
N GLU A 114 26.29 11.50 18.11
CA GLU A 114 25.73 10.38 18.84
C GLU A 114 25.16 9.32 17.90
N ALA A 115 24.44 9.72 16.84
CA ALA A 115 23.94 8.80 15.82
C ALA A 115 25.08 8.01 15.14
N VAL A 116 26.22 8.66 14.86
CA VAL A 116 27.44 7.97 14.38
C VAL A 116 27.91 6.91 15.37
N LYS A 117 27.95 7.22 16.67
CA LYS A 117 28.33 6.24 17.72
C LYS A 117 27.35 5.07 17.83
N LEU A 118 26.07 5.28 17.49
CA LEU A 118 25.06 4.22 17.46
C LEU A 118 25.18 3.31 16.23
N GLY A 119 26.01 3.68 15.24
CA GLY A 119 26.10 2.96 13.97
C GLY A 119 24.96 3.28 13.00
N ALA A 120 24.32 4.45 13.14
CA ALA A 120 23.25 4.87 12.26
C ALA A 120 23.72 4.95 10.80
N SER A 121 22.87 4.49 9.89
CA SER A 121 23.00 4.70 8.44
C SER A 121 22.29 5.98 7.99
N GLY A 122 21.46 6.57 8.85
CA GLY A 122 20.83 7.87 8.58
C GLY A 122 20.13 8.38 9.83
N VAL A 123 19.86 9.67 9.87
CA VAL A 123 19.07 10.30 10.93
C VAL A 123 17.75 10.78 10.37
N VAL A 124 16.71 10.76 11.19
CA VAL A 124 15.36 11.21 10.82
C VAL A 124 14.95 12.35 11.74
N ALA A 125 14.46 13.44 11.15
CA ALA A 125 13.89 14.56 11.86
C ALA A 125 12.54 14.95 11.27
N TYR A 126 11.63 15.45 12.10
CA TYR A 126 10.40 16.06 11.63
C TYR A 126 10.65 17.45 11.07
N LEU A 127 9.84 17.82 10.07
CA LEU A 127 9.63 19.19 9.62
C LEU A 127 8.12 19.39 9.43
N PHE A 128 7.51 20.23 10.23
CA PHE A 128 6.09 20.53 10.12
C PHE A 128 5.87 21.87 9.40
N VAL A 129 4.73 21.99 8.73
CA VAL A 129 4.20 23.26 8.21
C VAL A 129 2.76 23.45 8.65
N GLY A 130 2.31 24.69 8.77
CA GLY A 130 0.90 24.99 9.05
C GLY A 130 0.57 25.34 10.51
N PHE A 131 1.60 25.66 11.31
CA PHE A 131 1.48 26.25 12.64
C PHE A 131 2.19 27.63 12.67
N GLU A 132 2.26 28.28 13.82
CA GLU A 132 2.84 29.64 13.92
C GLU A 132 4.36 29.63 13.98
N ARG A 133 4.95 28.73 14.78
CA ARG A 133 6.40 28.66 15.04
C ARG A 133 7.15 27.76 14.05
N GLU A 134 6.75 27.72 12.78
CA GLU A 134 7.36 26.84 11.77
C GLU A 134 8.81 27.22 11.42
N ASP A 135 9.21 28.45 11.71
CA ASP A 135 10.57 28.96 11.49
C ASP A 135 11.57 28.42 12.53
N GLU A 136 11.15 28.26 13.78
CA GLU A 136 12.01 27.73 14.84
C GLU A 136 12.42 26.28 14.57
N GLN A 137 11.45 25.46 14.15
CA GLN A 137 11.74 24.08 13.75
C GLN A 137 12.62 24.05 12.50
N ALA A 138 12.39 24.94 11.53
CA ALA A 138 13.22 25.02 10.34
C ALA A 138 14.68 25.36 10.68
N SER A 139 14.91 26.28 11.63
CA SER A 139 16.25 26.60 12.11
C SER A 139 16.93 25.38 12.75
N MET A 140 16.21 24.62 13.58
CA MET A 140 16.73 23.38 14.18
C MET A 140 17.11 22.33 13.12
N VAL A 141 16.28 22.18 12.07
CA VAL A 141 16.54 21.25 10.96
C VAL A 141 17.71 21.72 10.10
N LYS A 142 17.85 23.03 9.86
CA LYS A 142 18.99 23.63 9.16
C LYS A 142 20.31 23.30 9.87
N GLU A 143 20.39 23.52 11.18
CA GLU A 143 21.57 23.17 11.99
C GLU A 143 21.87 21.67 11.93
N LEU A 144 20.82 20.83 11.98
CA LEU A 144 20.98 19.39 11.82
C LEU A 144 21.53 19.02 10.43
N ALA A 145 21.11 19.70 9.37
CA ALA A 145 21.60 19.47 8.02
C ALA A 145 23.08 19.87 7.87
N GLU A 146 23.51 20.96 8.52
CA GLU A 146 24.93 21.35 8.62
C GLU A 146 25.75 20.25 9.32
N ASP A 147 25.28 19.75 10.47
CA ASP A 147 25.91 18.62 11.17
C ASP A 147 25.96 17.37 10.27
N CYS A 148 24.90 17.06 9.55
CA CYS A 148 24.84 15.90 8.65
C CYS A 148 25.85 16.00 7.51
N ARG A 149 26.07 17.19 6.94
CA ARG A 149 27.10 17.45 5.92
C ARG A 149 28.52 17.33 6.46
N LEU A 150 28.73 17.65 7.74
CA LEU A 150 30.03 17.51 8.40
C LEU A 150 30.41 16.04 8.63
N TRP A 151 29.43 15.20 8.95
CA TRP A 151 29.65 13.78 9.29
C TRP A 151 29.31 12.79 8.16
N ASP A 152 28.97 13.31 6.98
CA ASP A 152 28.44 12.54 5.84
C ASP A 152 27.28 11.61 6.24
N MET A 153 26.45 12.07 7.16
CA MET A 153 25.28 11.34 7.63
C MET A 153 24.09 11.68 6.74
N PRO A 154 23.39 10.70 6.14
CA PRO A 154 22.14 10.96 5.44
C PRO A 154 21.08 11.55 6.36
N LEU A 155 20.47 12.64 5.92
CA LEU A 155 19.36 13.30 6.59
C LEU A 155 18.04 12.92 5.91
N VAL A 156 17.20 12.18 6.63
CA VAL A 156 15.80 11.95 6.25
C VAL A 156 14.94 13.03 6.90
N ILE A 157 14.23 13.82 6.10
CA ILE A 157 13.27 14.81 6.63
C ILE A 157 11.85 14.26 6.48
N GLU A 158 11.18 14.09 7.62
CA GLU A 158 9.76 13.77 7.67
C GLU A 158 8.92 15.04 7.60
N SER A 159 8.58 15.43 6.38
CA SER A 159 7.85 16.64 6.05
C SER A 159 6.34 16.40 6.17
N LEU A 160 5.69 17.08 7.12
CA LEU A 160 4.30 16.85 7.48
C LEU A 160 3.50 18.17 7.53
N PRO A 161 2.37 18.27 6.81
CA PRO A 161 1.42 19.34 7.06
C PRO A 161 0.68 19.05 8.37
N MET A 162 0.94 19.84 9.41
CA MET A 162 0.30 19.72 10.72
C MET A 162 0.08 21.09 11.35
N GLY A 163 -1.13 21.33 11.83
CA GLY A 163 -1.46 22.53 12.59
C GLY A 163 -2.78 23.18 12.14
N PRO A 164 -3.17 24.29 12.77
CA PRO A 164 -4.47 24.91 12.56
C PRO A 164 -4.67 25.48 11.15
N LYS A 165 -3.60 25.69 10.38
CA LYS A 165 -3.67 26.22 9.00
C LYS A 165 -3.87 25.11 7.96
N VAL A 166 -3.79 23.84 8.35
CA VAL A 166 -3.97 22.69 7.46
C VAL A 166 -5.43 22.28 7.43
N THR A 167 -6.02 22.33 6.24
CA THR A 167 -7.41 21.97 5.98
C THR A 167 -7.46 20.85 4.93
N LYS A 168 -8.63 20.25 4.72
CA LYS A 168 -8.81 19.29 3.63
C LYS A 168 -8.61 19.92 2.24
N THR A 169 -8.97 21.19 2.08
CA THR A 169 -8.92 21.87 0.77
C THR A 169 -7.51 22.28 0.37
N ASN A 170 -6.62 22.55 1.33
CA ASN A 170 -5.24 22.93 1.04
C ASN A 170 -4.22 21.82 1.35
N TYR A 171 -4.67 20.60 1.67
CA TYR A 171 -3.79 19.54 2.18
C TYR A 171 -2.63 19.23 1.22
N VAL A 172 -2.94 18.99 -0.07
CA VAL A 172 -1.93 18.68 -1.10
C VAL A 172 -0.93 19.82 -1.23
N GLU A 173 -1.40 21.07 -1.30
CA GLU A 173 -0.54 22.25 -1.36
C GLU A 173 0.36 22.38 -0.13
N MET A 174 -0.16 22.06 1.06
CA MET A 174 0.65 22.06 2.29
C MET A 174 1.70 20.94 2.29
N VAL A 175 1.40 19.77 1.70
CA VAL A 175 2.41 18.71 1.50
C VAL A 175 3.52 19.21 0.57
N LYS A 176 3.17 19.79 -0.59
CA LYS A 176 4.15 20.33 -1.55
C LYS A 176 5.04 21.38 -0.91
N ARG A 177 4.46 22.34 -0.18
CA ARG A 177 5.22 23.34 0.59
C ARG A 177 6.18 22.73 1.62
N ALA A 178 5.75 21.67 2.31
CA ALA A 178 6.59 20.98 3.29
C ALA A 178 7.78 20.26 2.61
N VAL A 179 7.53 19.64 1.46
CA VAL A 179 8.54 18.98 0.63
C VAL A 179 9.56 19.98 0.09
N ALA A 180 9.09 21.05 -0.55
CA ALA A 180 9.95 22.14 -1.03
C ALA A 180 10.87 22.67 0.08
N LYS A 181 10.29 22.97 1.26
CA LYS A 181 11.05 23.42 2.43
C LYS A 181 12.08 22.39 2.88
N ALA A 182 11.75 21.09 2.86
CA ALA A 182 12.68 20.03 3.24
C ALA A 182 13.84 19.87 2.25
N VAL A 183 13.58 19.98 0.94
CA VAL A 183 14.61 19.96 -0.11
C VAL A 183 15.60 21.10 0.11
N GLU A 184 15.11 22.33 0.27
CA GLU A 184 15.94 23.53 0.48
C GLU A 184 16.76 23.47 1.79
N LEU A 185 16.24 22.81 2.82
CA LEU A 185 16.96 22.58 4.08
C LEU A 185 18.07 21.51 3.95
N GLY A 186 18.10 20.75 2.85
CA GLY A 186 19.14 19.77 2.55
C GLY A 186 18.78 18.34 2.94
N ALA A 187 17.52 17.93 2.75
CA ALA A 187 17.13 16.52 2.81
C ALA A 187 17.93 15.69 1.79
N ASP A 188 18.47 14.55 2.24
CA ASP A 188 19.00 13.51 1.35
C ASP A 188 17.94 12.48 0.99
N LEU A 189 16.88 12.40 1.80
CA LEU A 189 15.73 11.52 1.64
C LEU A 189 14.50 12.19 2.25
N LEU A 190 13.35 12.06 1.61
CA LEU A 190 12.10 12.62 2.11
C LEU A 190 11.20 11.52 2.65
N LYS A 191 10.54 11.79 3.77
CA LYS A 191 9.48 10.95 4.32
C LYS A 191 8.17 11.74 4.33
N VAL A 192 7.24 11.39 3.43
CA VAL A 192 6.12 12.26 3.04
C VAL A 192 4.79 11.51 3.17
N PRO A 193 3.68 12.15 3.60
CA PRO A 193 2.37 11.49 3.62
C PRO A 193 1.82 11.32 2.20
N TYR A 194 1.17 10.18 1.94
CA TYR A 194 0.41 9.98 0.71
C TYR A 194 -0.78 10.95 0.65
N THR A 195 -0.96 11.61 -0.50
CA THR A 195 -2.04 12.60 -0.69
C THR A 195 -3.40 11.96 -0.97
N GLY A 196 -3.44 10.65 -1.23
CA GLY A 196 -4.66 9.85 -1.34
C GLY A 196 -4.96 9.35 -2.75
N ASP A 197 -4.24 9.84 -3.76
CA ASP A 197 -4.32 9.37 -5.15
C ASP A 197 -2.96 9.57 -5.86
N PRO A 198 -2.64 8.76 -6.88
CA PRO A 198 -1.33 8.80 -7.53
C PRO A 198 -1.08 10.08 -8.34
N TYR A 199 -2.14 10.76 -8.81
CA TYR A 199 -1.99 11.98 -9.61
C TYR A 199 -1.52 13.16 -8.75
N SER A 200 -2.24 13.43 -7.65
CA SER A 200 -1.83 14.49 -6.71
C SER A 200 -0.52 14.16 -6.01
N PHE A 201 -0.22 12.87 -5.81
CA PHE A 201 1.06 12.47 -5.23
C PHE A 201 2.23 12.60 -6.22
N GLY A 202 1.99 12.40 -7.52
CA GLY A 202 2.97 12.68 -8.57
C GLY A 202 3.48 14.12 -8.52
N GLU A 203 2.60 15.10 -8.34
CA GLU A 203 3.00 16.51 -8.16
C GLU A 203 3.91 16.72 -6.94
N VAL A 204 3.71 15.95 -5.86
CA VAL A 204 4.55 16.01 -4.66
C VAL A 204 5.93 15.41 -4.93
N VAL A 205 6.00 14.34 -5.72
CA VAL A 205 7.26 13.73 -6.15
C VAL A 205 8.04 14.66 -7.09
N GLU A 206 7.36 15.38 -7.97
CA GLU A 206 7.97 16.42 -8.81
C GLU A 206 8.60 17.54 -7.97
N GLU A 207 7.88 18.03 -6.95
CA GLU A 207 8.37 19.06 -6.02
C GLU A 207 9.64 18.62 -5.26
N ALA A 208 9.82 17.31 -5.05
CA ALA A 208 11.00 16.77 -4.40
C ALA A 208 12.31 16.98 -5.18
N SER A 209 12.24 17.46 -6.43
CA SER A 209 13.40 17.91 -7.21
C SER A 209 14.54 16.88 -7.29
N GLY A 210 14.18 15.60 -7.43
CA GLY A 210 15.12 14.48 -7.52
C GLY A 210 15.60 13.90 -6.19
N VAL A 211 15.20 14.47 -5.04
CA VAL A 211 15.41 13.84 -3.73
C VAL A 211 14.47 12.64 -3.60
N PRO A 212 14.95 11.42 -3.26
CA PRO A 212 14.10 10.24 -3.23
C PRO A 212 13.02 10.36 -2.15
N VAL A 213 11.78 9.99 -2.50
CA VAL A 213 10.59 10.13 -1.65
C VAL A 213 10.15 8.77 -1.13
N LEU A 214 10.11 8.61 0.19
CA LEU A 214 9.51 7.45 0.85
C LEU A 214 8.19 7.83 1.51
N VAL A 215 7.15 7.03 1.27
CA VAL A 215 5.81 7.32 1.78
C VAL A 215 5.65 6.83 3.21
N LEU A 216 5.23 7.72 4.13
CA LEU A 216 5.01 7.36 5.53
C LEU A 216 3.68 6.63 5.78
N GLY A 217 3.70 5.72 6.74
CA GLY A 217 2.52 5.02 7.26
C GLY A 217 1.63 5.93 8.11
N GLY A 218 0.88 6.83 7.47
CA GLY A 218 -0.12 7.71 8.08
C GLY A 218 -1.54 7.41 7.59
N TYR A 219 -1.66 6.84 6.39
CA TYR A 219 -2.86 6.21 5.88
C TYR A 219 -3.07 4.86 6.59
N ARG A 220 -4.19 4.73 7.31
CA ARG A 220 -4.58 3.45 7.92
C ARG A 220 -5.29 2.62 6.85
N ALA A 221 -4.52 1.82 6.14
CA ALA A 221 -5.04 0.76 5.30
C ALA A 221 -6.00 -0.11 6.13
N LYS A 222 -7.17 -0.45 5.57
CA LYS A 222 -8.15 -1.30 6.27
C LYS A 222 -7.75 -2.77 6.19
N SER A 223 -6.98 -3.12 5.16
CA SER A 223 -6.47 -4.46 4.93
C SER A 223 -5.01 -4.46 4.48
N LEU A 224 -4.38 -5.64 4.49
CA LEU A 224 -3.06 -5.82 3.90
C LEU A 224 -3.09 -5.54 2.38
N ARG A 225 -4.18 -5.89 1.69
CA ARG A 225 -4.35 -5.61 0.26
C ARG A 225 -4.31 -4.11 -0.02
N ASP A 226 -5.05 -3.30 0.74
CA ASP A 226 -5.04 -1.84 0.57
C ASP A 226 -3.62 -1.28 0.76
N SER A 227 -2.84 -1.83 1.71
CA SER A 227 -1.45 -1.42 1.90
C SER A 227 -0.57 -1.72 0.68
N LEU A 228 -0.80 -2.86 0.02
CA LEU A 228 -0.08 -3.27 -1.18
C LEU A 228 -0.51 -2.45 -2.40
N GLU A 229 -1.80 -2.08 -2.50
CA GLU A 229 -2.32 -1.19 -3.55
C GLU A 229 -1.72 0.22 -3.45
N VAL A 230 -1.71 0.80 -2.24
CA VAL A 230 -1.03 2.08 -2.00
C VAL A 230 0.45 2.01 -2.40
N ILE A 231 1.14 0.89 -2.13
CA ILE A 231 2.54 0.71 -2.57
C ILE A 231 2.64 0.71 -4.10
N SER A 232 1.70 0.09 -4.82
CA SER A 232 1.69 0.13 -6.30
C SER A 232 1.50 1.57 -6.79
N GLU A 233 0.49 2.26 -6.27
CA GLU A 233 0.14 3.64 -6.67
C GLU A 233 1.30 4.62 -6.47
N ILE A 234 1.98 4.56 -5.33
CA ILE A 234 3.09 5.49 -5.04
C ILE A 234 4.31 5.20 -5.92
N LEU A 235 4.57 3.93 -6.26
CA LEU A 235 5.68 3.57 -7.14
C LEU A 235 5.39 4.00 -8.58
N GLU A 236 4.14 3.90 -9.02
CA GLU A 236 3.68 4.45 -10.30
C GLU A 236 3.79 5.98 -10.34
N ALA A 237 3.52 6.65 -9.22
CA ALA A 237 3.70 8.09 -9.06
C ALA A 237 5.18 8.54 -8.92
N GLY A 238 6.14 7.61 -8.94
CA GLY A 238 7.58 7.91 -8.92
C GLY A 238 8.23 7.93 -7.54
N ALA A 239 7.54 7.50 -6.48
CA ALA A 239 8.14 7.35 -5.16
C ALA A 239 9.25 6.28 -5.16
N SER A 240 10.17 6.42 -4.23
CA SER A 240 11.29 5.50 -4.00
C SER A 240 10.97 4.43 -2.94
N GLY A 241 9.71 4.28 -2.51
CA GLY A 241 9.28 3.24 -1.57
C GLY A 241 8.59 3.80 -0.34
N ILE A 242 8.79 3.15 0.82
CA ILE A 242 7.97 3.39 2.02
C ILE A 242 8.76 3.52 3.32
N VAL A 243 8.17 4.24 4.27
CA VAL A 243 8.47 4.18 5.70
C VAL A 243 7.19 3.85 6.47
N PHE A 244 6.84 2.56 6.54
CA PHE A 244 5.60 2.10 7.19
C PHE A 244 5.81 1.75 8.66
N GLY A 245 4.92 2.24 9.51
CA GLY A 245 4.90 1.95 10.94
C GLY A 245 3.81 0.94 11.30
N ARG A 246 2.68 1.48 11.77
CA ARG A 246 1.51 0.73 12.24
C ARG A 246 1.01 -0.35 11.27
N ASN A 247 1.02 -0.09 9.95
CA ASN A 247 0.61 -1.06 8.92
C ASN A 247 1.48 -2.34 8.90
N VAL A 248 2.67 -2.31 9.51
CA VAL A 248 3.56 -3.49 9.64
C VAL A 248 3.56 -4.00 11.08
N VAL A 249 3.84 -3.12 12.06
CA VAL A 249 4.08 -3.57 13.45
C VAL A 249 2.82 -4.04 14.17
N GLN A 250 1.64 -3.62 13.70
CA GLN A 250 0.33 -4.07 14.22
C GLN A 250 -0.27 -5.21 13.39
N HIS A 251 0.39 -5.61 12.29
CA HIS A 251 -0.08 -6.76 11.52
C HIS A 251 0.08 -8.04 12.35
N PRO A 252 -0.89 -8.98 12.32
CA PRO A 252 -0.79 -10.25 13.06
C PRO A 252 0.47 -11.06 12.71
N ASN A 253 0.96 -10.90 11.49
CA ASN A 253 2.19 -11.51 11.00
C ASN A 253 3.10 -10.45 10.33
N PRO A 254 3.94 -9.71 11.09
CA PRO A 254 4.77 -8.65 10.52
C PRO A 254 5.76 -9.16 9.47
N ALA A 255 6.28 -10.38 9.65
CA ALA A 255 7.22 -10.99 8.72
C ALA A 255 6.60 -11.18 7.33
N GLU A 256 5.36 -11.68 7.27
CA GLU A 256 4.61 -11.84 6.02
C GLU A 256 4.30 -10.50 5.35
N ALA A 257 3.85 -9.51 6.13
CA ALA A 257 3.56 -8.18 5.60
C ALA A 257 4.80 -7.59 4.90
N VAL A 258 5.97 -7.61 5.57
CA VAL A 258 7.23 -7.12 5.00
C VAL A 258 7.63 -7.91 3.74
N ARG A 259 7.50 -9.25 3.72
CA ARG A 259 7.83 -10.04 2.52
C ARG A 259 6.96 -9.68 1.32
N LEU A 260 5.67 -9.45 1.53
CA LEU A 260 4.74 -9.09 0.47
C LEU A 260 4.99 -7.67 -0.05
N MET A 261 5.21 -6.72 0.86
CA MET A 261 5.62 -5.35 0.48
C MET A 261 6.93 -5.36 -0.31
N ARG A 262 7.93 -6.13 0.16
CA ARG A 262 9.20 -6.32 -0.55
C ARG A 262 9.02 -6.89 -1.95
N ALA A 263 8.09 -7.82 -2.13
CA ALA A 263 7.84 -8.44 -3.44
C ALA A 263 7.30 -7.44 -4.48
N ILE A 264 6.60 -6.39 -4.05
CA ILE A 264 6.16 -5.30 -4.94
C ILE A 264 7.31 -4.31 -5.15
N ILE A 265 7.91 -3.80 -4.06
CA ILE A 265 8.90 -2.73 -4.12
C ILE A 265 10.14 -3.15 -4.92
N HIS A 266 10.70 -4.32 -4.61
CA HIS A 266 11.94 -4.81 -5.22
C HIS A 266 11.73 -5.98 -6.19
N GLY A 267 10.64 -6.76 -5.99
CA GLY A 267 10.41 -7.98 -6.75
C GLY A 267 9.64 -7.80 -8.06
N GLY A 268 9.16 -6.59 -8.35
CA GLY A 268 8.37 -6.28 -9.55
C GLY A 268 7.03 -7.01 -9.62
N LYS A 269 6.55 -7.60 -8.52
CA LYS A 269 5.24 -8.26 -8.48
C LYS A 269 4.14 -7.22 -8.41
N THR A 270 3.05 -7.48 -9.12
CA THR A 270 1.81 -6.72 -8.95
C THR A 270 1.02 -7.23 -7.73
N VAL A 271 0.10 -6.41 -7.23
CA VAL A 271 -0.89 -6.86 -6.22
C VAL A 271 -1.66 -8.07 -6.75
N ALA A 272 -2.01 -8.07 -8.04
CA ALA A 272 -2.71 -9.19 -8.67
C ALA A 272 -1.88 -10.49 -8.67
N ASP A 273 -0.56 -10.42 -8.84
CA ASP A 273 0.31 -11.60 -8.76
C ASP A 273 0.35 -12.18 -7.36
N ILE A 274 0.45 -11.30 -6.35
CA ILE A 274 0.37 -11.70 -4.94
C ILE A 274 -0.98 -12.34 -4.68
N VAL A 275 -2.06 -11.73 -5.19
CA VAL A 275 -3.40 -12.26 -5.02
C VAL A 275 -3.54 -13.65 -5.62
N LYS A 276 -3.22 -13.78 -6.90
CA LYS A 276 -3.32 -15.06 -7.61
C LYS A 276 -2.51 -16.17 -6.95
N ALA A 277 -1.36 -15.85 -6.36
CA ALA A 277 -0.51 -16.83 -5.69
C ALA A 277 -1.10 -17.42 -4.39
N ARG A 278 -2.10 -16.78 -3.76
CA ARG A 278 -2.72 -17.27 -2.51
C ARG A 278 -4.14 -17.80 -2.70
N LEU A 279 -4.66 -17.79 -3.93
CA LEU A 279 -5.97 -18.38 -4.26
C LEU A 279 -5.97 -19.88 -3.97
N LYS A 280 -7.01 -20.36 -3.27
CA LYS A 280 -7.19 -21.79 -2.96
C LYS A 280 -8.35 -22.35 -3.79
N PRO A 281 -8.08 -22.98 -4.95
CA PRO A 281 -9.13 -23.55 -5.77
C PRO A 281 -9.82 -24.75 -5.09
N PRO A 282 -11.09 -25.05 -5.44
CA PRO A 282 -11.89 -24.37 -6.45
C PRO A 282 -12.49 -23.05 -5.93
N LEU A 283 -12.27 -21.97 -6.66
CA LEU A 283 -12.88 -20.67 -6.37
C LEU A 283 -14.35 -20.70 -6.78
N ARG A 284 -15.25 -20.12 -5.99
CA ARG A 284 -16.68 -20.05 -6.33
C ARG A 284 -17.27 -18.70 -5.99
N LEU A 285 -17.96 -18.10 -6.95
CA LEU A 285 -18.82 -16.95 -6.65
C LEU A 285 -20.01 -17.42 -5.83
N ARG A 286 -20.24 -16.73 -4.71
CA ARG A 286 -21.38 -16.92 -3.84
C ARG A 286 -22.16 -15.62 -3.75
N VAL A 287 -23.43 -15.75 -3.41
CA VAL A 287 -24.35 -14.61 -3.30
C VAL A 287 -24.96 -14.59 -1.92
N ASN A 288 -25.09 -13.39 -1.35
CA ASN A 288 -25.94 -13.12 -0.21
C ASN A 288 -27.22 -12.42 -0.72
N PRO A 289 -28.34 -13.15 -0.91
CA PRO A 289 -29.52 -12.62 -1.58
C PRO A 289 -30.13 -11.39 -0.90
N GLY A 290 -30.01 -11.25 0.42
CA GLY A 290 -30.57 -10.13 1.17
C GLY A 290 -29.75 -8.84 1.13
N SER A 291 -28.53 -8.89 0.63
CA SER A 291 -27.61 -7.74 0.62
C SER A 291 -27.63 -6.96 -0.68
N CYS A 292 -28.31 -7.45 -1.73
CA CYS A 292 -28.31 -6.78 -3.02
C CYS A 292 -29.32 -5.62 -3.05
N THR A 293 -28.84 -4.43 -3.42
CA THR A 293 -29.66 -3.22 -3.53
C THR A 293 -30.16 -2.95 -4.95
N GLY A 294 -29.74 -3.75 -5.94
CA GLY A 294 -30.09 -3.52 -7.34
C GLY A 294 -29.26 -2.45 -8.06
N CYS A 295 -28.14 -1.99 -7.49
CA CYS A 295 -27.36 -0.86 -8.02
C CYS A 295 -26.63 -1.11 -9.36
N LEU A 296 -26.61 -2.35 -9.87
CA LEU A 296 -25.96 -2.77 -11.11
C LEU A 296 -24.42 -2.60 -11.19
N ILE A 297 -23.76 -2.14 -10.12
CA ILE A 297 -22.29 -1.90 -10.10
C ILE A 297 -21.51 -3.17 -10.50
N CYS A 298 -21.92 -4.34 -10.02
CA CYS A 298 -21.25 -5.60 -10.37
C CYS A 298 -21.39 -5.99 -11.85
N GLN A 299 -22.50 -5.61 -12.51
CA GLN A 299 -22.66 -5.80 -13.96
C GLN A 299 -21.80 -4.82 -14.73
N LEU A 300 -21.78 -3.55 -14.32
CA LEU A 300 -20.95 -2.51 -14.92
C LEU A 300 -19.47 -2.88 -14.83
N ALA A 301 -18.98 -3.24 -13.64
CA ALA A 301 -17.61 -3.67 -13.41
C ALA A 301 -17.23 -4.88 -14.29
N CYS A 302 -18.07 -5.90 -14.34
CA CYS A 302 -17.84 -7.08 -15.18
C CYS A 302 -17.77 -6.72 -16.67
N SER A 303 -18.73 -5.94 -17.17
CA SER A 303 -18.73 -5.53 -18.58
C SER A 303 -17.51 -4.68 -18.93
N PHE A 304 -17.10 -3.75 -18.07
CA PHE A 304 -15.92 -2.93 -18.30
C PHE A 304 -14.63 -3.77 -18.34
N ALA A 305 -14.48 -4.69 -17.38
CA ALA A 305 -13.31 -5.56 -17.29
C ALA A 305 -13.09 -6.46 -18.52
N HIS A 306 -14.16 -6.84 -19.21
CA HIS A 306 -14.07 -7.75 -20.35
C HIS A 306 -14.25 -7.06 -21.71
N GLU A 307 -15.00 -5.97 -21.76
CA GLU A 307 -15.40 -5.29 -23.00
C GLU A 307 -14.84 -3.87 -23.14
N GLY A 308 -14.21 -3.33 -22.07
CA GLY A 308 -13.78 -1.94 -22.02
C GLY A 308 -14.94 -0.93 -21.99
N ALA A 309 -16.18 -1.39 -21.77
CA ALA A 309 -17.38 -0.56 -21.83
C ALA A 309 -18.35 -0.88 -20.68
N PHE A 310 -18.96 0.16 -20.12
CA PHE A 310 -19.95 0.07 -19.04
C PHE A 310 -21.34 -0.30 -19.59
N GLN A 311 -21.54 -1.58 -19.94
CA GLN A 311 -22.78 -2.08 -20.55
C GLN A 311 -23.30 -3.29 -19.77
N PRO A 312 -24.31 -3.12 -18.87
CA PRO A 312 -24.80 -4.21 -18.03
C PRO A 312 -25.22 -5.47 -18.79
N ASP A 313 -25.69 -5.32 -20.03
CA ASP A 313 -26.10 -6.45 -20.87
C ASP A 313 -24.96 -7.34 -21.32
N LYS A 314 -23.74 -6.81 -21.40
CA LYS A 314 -22.52 -7.56 -21.70
C LYS A 314 -21.84 -8.14 -20.46
N ALA A 315 -22.43 -8.02 -19.28
CA ALA A 315 -21.91 -8.67 -18.07
C ALA A 315 -22.11 -10.19 -18.12
N ARG A 316 -21.19 -10.93 -17.48
CA ARG A 316 -21.26 -12.40 -17.31
C ARG A 316 -22.01 -12.84 -16.05
N LEU A 317 -22.84 -11.93 -15.54
CA LEU A 317 -23.79 -12.10 -14.44
C LEU A 317 -25.00 -11.19 -14.68
N ARG A 318 -26.08 -11.39 -13.94
CA ARG A 318 -27.25 -10.51 -13.99
C ARG A 318 -27.79 -10.21 -12.61
N ILE A 319 -28.40 -9.05 -12.43
CA ILE A 319 -29.25 -8.77 -11.28
C ILE A 319 -30.70 -8.96 -11.72
N GLY A 320 -31.47 -9.71 -10.94
CA GLY A 320 -32.91 -9.85 -11.12
C GLY A 320 -33.66 -9.33 -9.90
N TYR A 321 -34.92 -8.97 -10.09
CA TYR A 321 -35.86 -8.72 -9.01
C TYR A 321 -36.56 -10.04 -8.66
N ASP A 322 -36.56 -10.41 -7.38
CA ASP A 322 -37.30 -11.56 -6.87
C ASP A 322 -38.62 -11.05 -6.28
N GLU A 323 -39.72 -11.33 -6.98
CA GLU A 323 -41.05 -10.90 -6.56
C GLU A 323 -41.48 -11.49 -5.21
N LYS A 324 -40.98 -12.69 -4.86
CA LYS A 324 -41.37 -13.37 -3.62
C LYS A 324 -40.74 -12.71 -2.40
N SER A 325 -39.47 -12.35 -2.48
CA SER A 325 -38.75 -11.65 -1.41
C SER A 325 -38.84 -10.13 -1.50
N GLN A 326 -39.49 -9.61 -2.56
CA GLN A 326 -39.52 -8.18 -2.90
C GLN A 326 -38.13 -7.53 -2.83
N SER A 327 -37.12 -8.25 -3.34
CA SER A 327 -35.72 -7.85 -3.21
C SER A 327 -34.95 -8.09 -4.50
N TYR A 328 -33.87 -7.34 -4.71
CA TYR A 328 -32.93 -7.66 -5.77
C TYR A 328 -32.08 -8.86 -5.41
N ARG A 329 -31.66 -9.62 -6.43
CA ARG A 329 -30.79 -10.79 -6.27
C ARG A 329 -29.77 -10.86 -7.41
N PRO A 330 -28.47 -11.05 -7.10
CA PRO A 330 -27.48 -11.37 -8.12
C PRO A 330 -27.59 -12.83 -8.54
N TYR A 331 -27.44 -13.09 -9.84
CA TYR A 331 -27.30 -14.40 -10.44
C TYR A 331 -25.91 -14.48 -11.08
N THR A 332 -25.06 -15.33 -10.52
CA THR A 332 -23.66 -15.52 -10.94
C THR A 332 -23.44 -16.92 -11.48
N CYS A 333 -22.35 -17.12 -12.23
CA CYS A 333 -21.94 -18.44 -12.68
C CYS A 333 -21.66 -19.36 -11.47
N THR A 334 -22.30 -20.53 -11.45
CA THR A 334 -22.14 -21.53 -10.37
C THR A 334 -20.97 -22.48 -10.58
N LEU A 335 -20.26 -22.38 -11.72
CA LEU A 335 -19.18 -23.27 -12.13
C LEU A 335 -19.59 -24.76 -12.12
N CYS A 336 -20.86 -25.05 -12.43
CA CYS A 336 -21.36 -26.42 -12.64
C CYS A 336 -20.84 -27.08 -13.93
N LEU A 337 -20.25 -26.29 -14.84
CA LEU A 337 -19.66 -26.69 -16.11
C LEU A 337 -20.65 -27.33 -17.10
N SER A 338 -21.96 -27.14 -16.92
CA SER A 338 -22.97 -27.59 -17.89
C SER A 338 -22.73 -27.03 -19.29
N CYS A 339 -22.31 -25.76 -19.39
CA CYS A 339 -21.95 -25.12 -20.65
C CYS A 339 -20.75 -25.78 -21.35
N VAL A 340 -19.73 -26.20 -20.59
CA VAL A 340 -18.57 -26.92 -21.12
C VAL A 340 -18.99 -28.30 -21.64
N LYS A 341 -19.79 -29.04 -20.87
CA LYS A 341 -20.29 -30.36 -21.27
C LYS A 341 -21.21 -30.32 -22.49
N ALA A 342 -21.99 -29.25 -22.63
CA ALA A 342 -22.93 -29.08 -23.74
C ALA A 342 -22.29 -28.53 -25.03
N CYS A 343 -21.02 -28.09 -25.00
CA CYS A 343 -20.38 -27.47 -26.16
C CYS A 343 -19.95 -28.55 -27.19
N PRO A 344 -20.62 -28.65 -28.36
CA PRO A 344 -20.30 -29.70 -29.34
C PRO A 344 -18.93 -29.51 -29.99
N GLN A 345 -18.48 -28.25 -30.11
CA GLN A 345 -17.20 -27.90 -30.74
C GLN A 345 -16.00 -27.93 -29.78
N GLY A 346 -16.22 -28.21 -28.48
CA GLY A 346 -15.16 -28.13 -27.48
C GLY A 346 -14.59 -26.72 -27.27
N ALA A 347 -15.31 -25.68 -27.71
CA ALA A 347 -14.87 -24.28 -27.62
C ALA A 347 -14.87 -23.71 -26.19
N LEU A 348 -15.56 -24.35 -25.24
CA LEU A 348 -15.58 -23.96 -23.84
C LEU A 348 -14.77 -24.95 -23.01
N THR A 349 -13.83 -24.45 -22.21
CA THR A 349 -12.96 -25.26 -21.35
C THR A 349 -12.95 -24.72 -19.92
N LYS A 350 -12.56 -25.55 -18.95
CA LYS A 350 -12.37 -25.14 -17.56
C LYS A 350 -10.92 -24.72 -17.33
N ASP A 351 -10.70 -23.54 -16.76
CA ASP A 351 -9.39 -23.16 -16.25
C ASP A 351 -9.05 -24.00 -15.00
N LEU A 352 -7.90 -24.66 -15.02
CA LEU A 352 -7.50 -25.57 -13.93
C LEU A 352 -7.01 -24.84 -12.68
N LYS A 353 -6.58 -23.58 -12.79
CA LYS A 353 -6.08 -22.77 -11.67
C LYS A 353 -7.24 -22.09 -10.93
N THR A 354 -8.18 -21.49 -11.65
CA THR A 354 -9.26 -20.69 -11.08
C THR A 354 -10.57 -21.45 -11.00
N GLY A 355 -10.80 -22.39 -11.93
CA GLY A 355 -12.08 -23.05 -12.13
C GLY A 355 -13.04 -22.34 -13.09
N GLY A 356 -12.69 -21.14 -13.57
CA GLY A 356 -13.49 -20.34 -14.49
C GLY A 356 -13.67 -21.01 -15.87
N VAL A 357 -14.63 -20.53 -16.65
CA VAL A 357 -14.90 -21.05 -18.01
C VAL A 357 -14.19 -20.17 -19.04
N LYS A 358 -13.34 -20.78 -19.87
CA LYS A 358 -12.60 -20.13 -20.94
C LYS A 358 -13.21 -20.46 -22.31
N LEU A 359 -13.40 -19.44 -23.14
CA LEU A 359 -13.77 -19.59 -24.54
C LEU A 359 -12.52 -19.64 -25.43
N ILE A 360 -12.51 -20.56 -26.39
CA ILE A 360 -11.58 -20.63 -27.52
C ILE A 360 -12.35 -20.12 -28.74
N PRO A 361 -12.21 -18.83 -29.11
CA PRO A 361 -13.07 -18.19 -30.10
C PRO A 361 -13.06 -18.90 -31.46
N GLU A 362 -11.93 -19.49 -31.83
CA GLU A 362 -11.68 -20.12 -33.13
C GLU A 362 -12.50 -21.40 -33.32
N LEU A 363 -12.85 -22.08 -32.24
CA LEU A 363 -13.66 -23.30 -32.27
C LEU A 363 -15.17 -23.02 -32.16
N CYS A 364 -15.56 -21.79 -31.79
CA CYS A 364 -16.95 -21.46 -31.51
C CYS A 364 -17.69 -21.05 -32.79
N ASP A 365 -18.71 -21.81 -33.18
CA ASP A 365 -19.61 -21.56 -34.31
C ASP A 365 -20.85 -20.71 -33.95
N GLY A 366 -21.02 -20.35 -32.68
CA GLY A 366 -22.15 -19.54 -32.21
C GLY A 366 -23.47 -20.31 -32.05
N CYS A 367 -23.47 -21.65 -32.02
CA CYS A 367 -24.70 -22.46 -31.97
C CYS A 367 -25.61 -22.26 -30.74
N GLY A 368 -25.12 -21.65 -29.65
CA GLY A 368 -25.94 -21.32 -28.48
C GLY A 368 -26.22 -22.45 -27.48
N ALA A 369 -25.75 -23.68 -27.71
CA ALA A 369 -25.97 -24.83 -26.80
C ALA A 369 -25.56 -24.56 -25.34
N CYS A 370 -24.52 -23.74 -25.13
CA CYS A 370 -24.08 -23.33 -23.80
C CYS A 370 -25.06 -22.37 -23.08
N VAL A 371 -25.82 -21.56 -23.83
CA VAL A 371 -26.85 -20.66 -23.30
C VAL A 371 -28.00 -21.50 -22.75
N GLU A 372 -28.51 -22.45 -23.54
CA GLU A 372 -29.58 -23.36 -23.14
C GLU A 372 -29.20 -24.24 -21.95
N ALA A 373 -27.95 -24.70 -21.90
CA ALA A 373 -27.46 -25.55 -20.82
C ALA A 373 -27.22 -24.80 -19.50
N CYS A 374 -27.30 -23.47 -19.46
CA CYS A 374 -26.96 -22.68 -18.28
C CYS A 374 -28.12 -22.69 -17.24
N PRO A 375 -28.00 -23.38 -16.10
CA PRO A 375 -29.12 -23.55 -15.17
C PRO A 375 -29.53 -22.24 -14.45
N VAL A 376 -28.70 -21.21 -14.52
CA VAL A 376 -28.92 -19.91 -13.87
C VAL A 376 -29.16 -18.78 -14.89
N ASN A 377 -29.16 -19.09 -16.19
CA ASN A 377 -29.40 -18.15 -17.28
C ASN A 377 -28.52 -16.90 -17.21
N VAL A 378 -27.20 -17.09 -17.08
CA VAL A 378 -26.21 -15.99 -17.05
C VAL A 378 -25.36 -15.89 -18.31
N ILE A 379 -25.36 -16.93 -19.15
CA ILE A 379 -24.65 -16.93 -20.44
C ILE A 379 -25.57 -16.30 -21.49
N LYS A 380 -25.03 -15.38 -22.28
CA LYS A 380 -25.72 -14.73 -23.39
C LYS A 380 -24.88 -14.88 -24.66
N LEU A 381 -25.53 -14.86 -25.82
CA LEU A 381 -24.84 -14.78 -27.11
C LEU A 381 -24.84 -13.31 -27.57
N ILE A 382 -23.66 -12.73 -27.73
CA ILE A 382 -23.46 -11.36 -28.25
C ILE A 382 -22.46 -11.47 -29.39
N ASP A 383 -22.79 -10.88 -30.54
CA ASP A 383 -21.97 -10.93 -31.76
C ASP A 383 -21.53 -12.36 -32.15
N GLY A 384 -22.44 -13.32 -31.96
CA GLY A 384 -22.22 -14.74 -32.28
C GLY A 384 -21.31 -15.49 -31.29
N LYS A 385 -20.91 -14.88 -30.16
CA LYS A 385 -20.04 -15.51 -29.15
C LYS A 385 -20.69 -15.55 -27.77
N PRO A 386 -20.50 -16.63 -27.00
CA PRO A 386 -21.06 -16.73 -25.65
C PRO A 386 -20.23 -15.95 -24.64
N LEU A 387 -20.90 -15.11 -23.86
CA LEU A 387 -20.28 -14.42 -22.73
C LEU A 387 -20.29 -15.35 -21.52
N VAL A 388 -19.11 -15.90 -21.18
CA VAL A 388 -18.91 -16.86 -20.08
C VAL A 388 -18.04 -16.25 -18.99
N CYS A 389 -18.33 -16.59 -17.73
CA CYS A 389 -17.55 -16.14 -16.59
C CYS A 389 -16.27 -16.96 -16.45
N ASP A 390 -15.14 -16.28 -16.60
CA ASP A 390 -13.77 -16.80 -16.44
C ASP A 390 -13.19 -16.51 -15.04
N LEU A 391 -14.02 -15.99 -14.13
CA LEU A 391 -13.66 -15.47 -12.80
C LEU A 391 -12.62 -14.35 -12.83
N CYS A 392 -12.45 -13.64 -13.95
CA CYS A 392 -11.44 -12.61 -14.15
C CYS A 392 -10.03 -13.11 -13.75
N GLY A 393 -9.71 -14.37 -14.08
CA GLY A 393 -8.44 -14.98 -13.71
C GLY A 393 -8.25 -15.20 -12.21
N GLY A 394 -9.34 -15.28 -11.44
CA GLY A 394 -9.36 -15.50 -9.99
C GLY A 394 -9.55 -14.24 -9.15
N LEU A 395 -9.67 -13.07 -9.80
CA LEU A 395 -9.89 -11.75 -9.19
C LEU A 395 -11.20 -11.14 -9.73
N PRO A 396 -12.36 -11.70 -9.37
CA PRO A 396 -13.63 -11.29 -9.97
C PRO A 396 -13.99 -9.85 -9.59
N GLU A 397 -13.95 -8.95 -10.56
CA GLU A 397 -14.30 -7.52 -10.41
C GLU A 397 -15.72 -7.32 -9.86
N CYS A 398 -16.64 -8.24 -10.15
CA CYS A 398 -18.00 -8.19 -9.63
C CYS A 398 -18.09 -8.39 -8.10
N VAL A 399 -17.07 -9.01 -7.48
CA VAL A 399 -16.92 -9.12 -6.03
C VAL A 399 -16.27 -7.87 -5.47
N ASP A 400 -15.13 -7.46 -6.04
CA ASP A 400 -14.34 -6.32 -5.56
C ASP A 400 -15.16 -5.02 -5.57
N TRP A 401 -16.03 -4.84 -6.57
CA TRP A 401 -16.88 -3.66 -6.70
C TRP A 401 -18.26 -3.79 -6.04
N CYS A 402 -18.56 -4.87 -5.32
CA CYS A 402 -19.87 -5.02 -4.66
C CYS A 402 -19.91 -4.25 -3.33
N PRO A 403 -20.58 -3.08 -3.24
CA PRO A 403 -20.50 -2.23 -2.05
C PRO A 403 -21.16 -2.85 -0.81
N THR A 404 -22.04 -3.83 -1.02
CA THR A 404 -22.83 -4.46 0.04
C THR A 404 -22.37 -5.90 0.36
N GLY A 405 -21.37 -6.41 -0.36
CA GLY A 405 -20.95 -7.82 -0.23
C GLY A 405 -22.03 -8.81 -0.67
N ALA A 406 -22.98 -8.40 -1.52
CA ALA A 406 -24.01 -9.29 -2.07
C ALA A 406 -23.44 -10.39 -2.97
N ILE A 407 -22.22 -10.20 -3.48
CA ILE A 407 -21.43 -11.21 -4.18
C ILE A 407 -20.09 -11.32 -3.45
N TYR A 408 -19.64 -12.54 -3.16
CA TYR A 408 -18.34 -12.80 -2.54
C TYR A 408 -17.68 -14.04 -3.15
N LEU A 409 -16.38 -14.18 -2.93
CA LEU A 409 -15.59 -15.30 -3.44
C LEU A 409 -15.29 -16.31 -2.32
N GLU A 410 -15.80 -17.53 -2.45
CA GLU A 410 -15.42 -18.65 -1.58
C GLU A 410 -14.13 -19.31 -2.10
N GLY A 411 -13.19 -19.61 -1.20
CA GLY A 411 -11.86 -20.16 -1.55
C GLY A 411 -10.77 -19.09 -1.77
N GLY A 412 -11.08 -17.81 -1.55
CA GLY A 412 -10.17 -16.68 -1.69
C GLY A 412 -9.94 -15.91 -0.39
N ASP A 413 -9.75 -16.57 0.75
CA ASP A 413 -9.53 -15.88 2.03
C ASP A 413 -8.24 -15.03 1.98
N TRP A 414 -8.43 -13.73 1.80
CA TRP A 414 -7.51 -12.67 2.19
C TRP A 414 -7.90 -12.28 3.60
N GLY A 415 -7.21 -12.88 4.59
CA GLY A 415 -7.43 -12.59 6.00
C GLY A 415 -7.37 -11.11 6.34
#